data_AF-A0A708DKP9-F1
#
_entry.id   AF-A0A708DKP9-F1
#
_cell.length_a   1.000
_cell.length_b   1.000
_cell.length_c   1.000
_cell.angle_alpha   90.00
_cell.angle_beta   90.00
_cell.angle_gamma   90.00
#
_symmetry.space_group_name_H-M   'P 1'
#
loop_
_entity.id
_entity.type
_entity.pdbx_description
1 polymer ?
#
loop_
_entity_poly.entity_id
_entity_poly.type
_entity_poly.pdbx_seq_one_letter_code
_entity_poly.pdbx_strand_id
1 'polypeptide(L)'
;DTPSNYGLNCATGHIAMALVGADLQESDRLYRYSITNRPDLNRMHTAIDMNSNNLNNVGTLNGNAAALSGDISARNGTFSGAISGNTATTNGDITSNNGWLVTKNSKGWMNSTYGGGWYMSDSSWLRSVNNKGIYTGGQVKGGTVRADGRLYTGEYLQLEKTATAGASCSPNGLVGRDSTG
;
A
#
# COMPACT_ATOMS: atom_id res chain seq x y z
N ASP A 1 -24.53 45.73 30.53
CA ASP A 1 -23.72 46.78 29.89
C ASP A 1 -24.13 48.18 30.31
N THR A 2 -23.17 49.10 30.39
CA THR A 2 -23.41 50.55 30.56
C THR A 2 -23.24 51.27 29.22
N PRO A 3 -23.89 52.43 29.00
CA PRO A 3 -23.77 53.20 27.74
C PRO A 3 -22.32 53.54 27.34
N SER A 4 -21.42 53.66 28.33
CA SER A 4 -19.99 53.85 28.13
C SER A 4 -19.31 52.70 27.38
N ASN A 5 -19.81 51.47 27.52
CA ASN A 5 -19.26 50.29 26.82
C ASN A 5 -19.47 50.37 25.30
N TYR A 6 -20.36 51.26 24.84
CA TYR A 6 -20.66 51.50 23.42
C TYR A 6 -20.26 52.91 22.96
N GLY A 7 -19.43 53.62 23.73
CA GLY A 7 -18.97 54.97 23.38
C GLY A 7 -20.04 56.06 23.44
N LEU A 8 -21.17 55.83 24.12
CA LEU A 8 -22.26 56.79 24.25
C LEU A 8 -22.08 57.67 25.50
N ASN A 9 -22.08 58.99 25.33
CA ASN A 9 -22.09 59.95 26.43
C ASN A 9 -23.52 60.46 26.70
N CYS A 10 -24.10 60.07 27.82
CA CYS A 10 -25.41 60.61 28.21
C CYS A 10 -25.23 62.01 28.83
N ALA A 11 -25.33 63.06 28.00
CA ALA A 11 -25.42 64.45 28.44
C ALA A 11 -26.88 64.90 28.56
N THR A 12 -27.20 65.71 29.57
CA THR A 12 -28.55 66.24 29.81
C THR A 12 -29.04 67.02 28.59
N GLY A 13 -30.21 66.64 28.05
CA GLY A 13 -30.85 67.29 26.89
C GLY A 13 -30.79 66.52 25.57
N HIS A 14 -30.13 65.35 25.52
CA HIS A 14 -30.07 64.49 24.34
C HIS A 14 -30.84 63.18 24.55
N ILE A 15 -31.60 62.72 23.54
CA ILE A 15 -32.23 61.39 23.55
C ILE A 15 -31.16 60.34 23.25
N ALA A 16 -30.86 59.47 24.22
CA ALA A 16 -30.01 58.30 24.03
C ALA A 16 -30.88 57.05 23.82
N MET A 17 -30.66 56.33 22.72
CA MET A 17 -31.33 55.06 22.44
C MET A 17 -30.33 53.93 22.68
N ALA A 18 -30.47 53.24 23.81
CA ALA A 18 -29.63 52.08 24.12
C ALA A 18 -30.29 50.81 23.55
N LEU A 19 -29.70 50.23 22.50
CA LEU A 19 -30.07 48.90 22.04
C LEU A 19 -29.42 47.88 23.00
N VAL A 20 -30.20 47.42 23.98
CA VAL A 20 -29.73 46.44 24.97
C VAL A 20 -29.95 45.04 24.40
N GLY A 21 -28.93 44.49 23.75
CA GLY A 21 -28.85 43.05 23.46
C GLY A 21 -28.16 42.35 24.63
N ALA A 22 -28.69 41.23 25.10
CA ALA A 22 -27.92 40.32 25.94
C ALA A 22 -26.68 39.91 25.13
N ASP A 23 -25.49 40.06 25.73
CA ASP A 23 -24.18 39.66 25.23
C ASP A 23 -24.30 38.89 23.91
N LEU A 24 -24.16 39.62 22.80
CA LEU A 24 -24.01 38.99 21.51
C LEU A 24 -22.77 38.11 21.68
N GLN A 25 -22.96 36.81 21.92
CA GLN A 25 -21.98 35.84 21.45
C GLN A 25 -21.75 36.30 20.02
N GLU A 26 -20.58 36.89 19.76
CA GLU A 26 -20.13 37.17 18.41
C GLU A 26 -20.46 35.90 17.65
N SER A 27 -21.37 36.02 16.69
CA SER A 27 -21.96 34.83 16.09
C SER A 27 -20.85 34.13 15.35
N ASP A 28 -20.23 33.13 15.99
CA ASP A 28 -19.15 32.28 15.47
C ASP A 28 -19.71 31.29 14.43
N ARG A 29 -20.70 31.76 13.66
CA ARG A 29 -21.48 30.99 12.72
C ARG A 29 -21.08 31.45 11.35
N LEU A 30 -20.41 30.57 10.63
CA LEU A 30 -20.10 30.76 9.24
C LEU A 30 -21.34 30.49 8.37
N TYR A 31 -22.09 31.53 8.05
CA TYR A 31 -23.20 31.45 7.09
C TYR A 31 -22.71 31.84 5.69
N ARG A 32 -22.62 30.87 4.77
CA ARG A 32 -22.28 31.12 3.37
C ARG A 32 -23.22 30.35 2.44
N TYR A 33 -23.62 30.99 1.36
CA TYR A 33 -24.39 30.41 0.26
C TYR A 33 -23.59 30.53 -1.03
N SER A 34 -23.74 29.57 -1.93
CA SER A 34 -23.12 29.67 -3.26
C SER A 34 -23.78 30.79 -4.06
N ILE A 35 -23.00 31.70 -4.62
CA ILE A 35 -23.51 32.75 -5.51
C ILE A 35 -23.22 32.33 -6.95
N THR A 36 -24.29 32.07 -7.72
CA THR A 36 -24.22 31.70 -9.13
C THR A 36 -23.53 32.80 -9.95
N ASN A 37 -22.68 32.42 -10.91
CA ASN A 37 -21.91 33.32 -11.77
C ASN A 37 -20.93 34.28 -11.04
N ARG A 38 -20.67 34.07 -9.74
CA ARG A 38 -19.71 34.84 -8.94
C ARG A 38 -18.73 33.93 -8.17
N PRO A 39 -17.81 33.24 -8.89
CA PRO A 39 -16.88 32.29 -8.27
C PRO A 39 -15.91 32.94 -7.27
N ASP A 40 -15.62 34.23 -7.45
CA ASP A 40 -14.84 35.06 -6.53
C ASP A 40 -15.44 35.07 -5.11
N LEU A 41 -16.77 35.18 -5.00
CA LEU A 41 -17.47 35.22 -3.71
C LEU A 41 -17.61 33.84 -3.04
N ASN A 42 -17.35 32.77 -3.79
CA ASN A 42 -17.39 31.39 -3.30
C ASN A 42 -16.00 30.88 -2.86
N ARG A 43 -14.93 31.68 -3.06
CA ARG A 43 -13.56 31.30 -2.74
C ARG A 43 -13.18 31.74 -1.32
N MET A 44 -12.13 31.11 -0.79
CA MET A 44 -11.42 31.54 0.41
C MET A 44 -9.99 31.92 0.01
N HIS A 45 -9.50 33.06 0.50
CA HIS A 45 -8.20 33.63 0.13
C HIS A 45 -7.09 33.33 1.15
N THR A 46 -7.42 32.67 2.25
CA THR A 46 -6.50 32.29 3.33
C THR A 46 -6.82 30.88 3.82
N ALA A 47 -6.01 30.31 4.71
CA ALA A 47 -6.27 29.02 5.32
C ALA A 47 -7.39 29.11 6.38
N ILE A 48 -8.11 27.99 6.62
CA ILE A 48 -8.96 27.81 7.80
C ILE A 48 -8.12 27.09 8.85
N ASP A 49 -7.92 27.72 10.00
CA ASP A 49 -7.51 27.01 11.20
C ASP A 49 -8.78 26.51 11.91
N MET A 50 -8.87 25.20 12.13
CA MET A 50 -10.02 24.59 12.81
C MET A 50 -9.85 24.54 14.33
N ASN A 51 -8.71 24.97 14.87
CA ASN A 51 -8.39 24.91 16.30
C ASN A 51 -8.66 23.51 16.91
N SER A 52 -8.16 22.47 16.24
CA SER A 52 -8.37 21.05 16.59
C SER A 52 -9.82 20.54 16.53
N ASN A 53 -10.75 21.28 15.91
CA ASN A 53 -12.10 20.81 15.69
C ASN A 53 -12.24 19.95 14.41
N ASN A 54 -13.34 19.21 14.35
CA ASN A 54 -13.64 18.30 13.25
C ASN A 54 -14.33 19.00 12.07
N LEU A 55 -14.09 18.50 10.86
CA LEU A 55 -14.94 18.75 9.69
C LEU A 55 -15.78 17.50 9.41
N ASN A 56 -17.06 17.53 9.78
CA ASN A 56 -17.96 16.37 9.64
C ASN A 56 -18.82 16.47 8.37
N ASN A 57 -19.18 15.33 7.78
CA ASN A 57 -20.10 15.21 6.63
C ASN A 57 -19.65 15.98 5.37
N VAL A 58 -18.34 16.06 5.13
CA VAL A 58 -17.79 16.62 3.88
C VAL A 58 -18.12 15.67 2.72
N GLY A 59 -18.86 16.14 1.71
CA GLY A 59 -19.21 15.32 0.54
C GLY A 59 -17.98 14.99 -0.33
N THR A 60 -17.23 16.02 -0.73
CA THR A 60 -16.00 15.88 -1.53
C THR A 60 -14.93 16.84 -1.02
N LEU A 61 -13.72 16.34 -0.77
CA LEU A 61 -12.53 17.13 -0.48
C LEU A 61 -11.51 16.94 -1.61
N ASN A 62 -11.35 17.97 -2.45
CA ASN A 62 -10.33 17.98 -3.51
C ASN A 62 -9.15 18.86 -3.07
N GLY A 63 -8.05 18.24 -2.65
CA GLY A 63 -6.80 18.92 -2.27
C GLY A 63 -5.62 18.40 -3.07
N ASN A 64 -4.56 19.22 -3.21
CA ASN A 64 -3.33 18.80 -3.89
C ASN A 64 -2.48 17.87 -2.99
N ALA A 65 -2.50 18.11 -1.67
CA ALA A 65 -1.79 17.30 -0.69
C ALA A 65 -2.57 17.30 0.64
N ALA A 66 -2.40 16.23 1.42
CA ALA A 66 -2.89 16.13 2.79
C ALA A 66 -1.79 15.51 3.67
N ALA A 67 -1.53 16.11 4.83
CA ALA A 67 -0.66 15.55 5.85
C ALA A 67 -1.53 15.11 7.02
N LEU A 68 -1.60 13.80 7.26
CA LEU A 68 -2.44 13.19 8.30
C LEU A 68 -1.51 12.44 9.25
N SER A 69 -1.66 12.66 10.56
CA SER A 69 -0.81 12.05 11.60
C SER A 69 -1.44 10.82 12.25
N GLY A 70 -2.73 10.56 11.98
CA GLY A 70 -3.48 9.43 12.50
C GLY A 70 -3.92 8.47 11.41
N ASP A 71 -4.92 7.66 11.73
CA ASP A 71 -5.44 6.63 10.84
C ASP A 71 -6.22 7.24 9.65
N ILE A 72 -6.17 6.52 8.53
CA ILE A 72 -6.98 6.79 7.34
C ILE A 72 -7.88 5.58 7.11
N SER A 73 -9.18 5.77 7.31
CA SER A 73 -10.18 4.74 6.99
C SER A 73 -10.90 5.12 5.70
N ALA A 74 -10.72 4.31 4.66
CA ALA A 74 -11.32 4.53 3.35
C ALA A 74 -11.87 3.22 2.79
N ARG A 75 -13.05 3.29 2.14
CA ARG A 75 -13.63 2.14 1.45
C ARG A 75 -12.79 1.73 0.24
N ASN A 76 -12.30 2.72 -0.50
CA ASN A 76 -11.43 2.59 -1.67
C ASN A 76 -10.28 3.60 -1.55
N GLY A 77 -9.07 3.20 -1.92
CA GLY A 77 -7.91 4.09 -1.95
C GLY A 77 -7.05 3.80 -3.17
N THR A 78 -6.63 4.85 -3.89
CA THR A 78 -5.75 4.75 -5.05
C THR A 78 -4.52 5.61 -4.79
N PHE A 79 -3.34 5.00 -4.84
CA PHE A 79 -2.06 5.67 -4.69
C PHE A 79 -1.30 5.58 -6.03
N SER A 80 -0.96 6.71 -6.62
CA SER A 80 -0.18 6.76 -7.87
C SER A 80 1.33 6.76 -7.65
N GLY A 81 1.76 6.95 -6.40
CA GLY A 81 3.16 6.94 -5.98
C GLY A 81 3.52 5.75 -5.10
N ALA A 82 4.68 5.84 -4.46
CA ALA A 82 5.14 4.82 -3.53
C ALA A 82 4.30 4.78 -2.24
N ILE A 83 4.12 3.58 -1.70
CA ILE A 83 3.55 3.36 -0.37
C ILE A 83 4.70 2.88 0.53
N SER A 84 4.95 3.59 1.63
CA SER A 84 5.97 3.24 2.62
C SER A 84 5.30 3.00 3.97
N GLY A 85 5.51 1.82 4.56
CA GLY A 85 4.95 1.44 5.84
C GLY A 85 5.72 0.27 6.45
N ASN A 86 5.57 0.07 7.77
CA ASN A 86 6.26 -1.00 8.49
C ASN A 86 5.65 -2.39 8.23
N THR A 87 4.34 -2.47 8.05
CA THR A 87 3.61 -3.72 7.81
C THR A 87 2.41 -3.45 6.91
N ALA A 88 2.08 -4.41 6.05
CA ALA A 88 0.87 -4.39 5.25
C ALA A 88 0.14 -5.74 5.42
N THR A 89 -1.15 -5.67 5.70
CA THR A 89 -2.04 -6.84 5.77
C THR A 89 -3.09 -6.70 4.68
N THR A 90 -3.13 -7.65 3.74
CA THR A 90 -4.11 -7.67 2.65
C THR A 90 -4.99 -8.90 2.78
N ASN A 91 -6.31 -8.71 2.70
CA ASN A 91 -7.28 -9.82 2.78
C ASN A 91 -7.50 -10.54 1.44
N GLY A 92 -6.93 -10.02 0.35
CA GLY A 92 -7.01 -10.59 -0.99
C GLY A 92 -5.65 -10.63 -1.68
N ASP A 93 -5.68 -10.83 -2.99
CA ASP A 93 -4.48 -11.00 -3.82
C ASP A 93 -3.63 -9.72 -3.90
N ILE A 94 -2.32 -9.93 -4.10
CA ILE A 94 -1.36 -8.86 -4.38
C ILE A 94 -0.85 -9.04 -5.80
N THR A 95 -1.14 -8.05 -6.66
CA THR A 95 -0.79 -8.11 -8.09
C THR A 95 0.09 -6.92 -8.49
N SER A 96 1.19 -7.21 -9.20
CA SER A 96 2.00 -6.21 -9.89
C SER A 96 1.76 -6.33 -11.39
N ASN A 97 1.15 -5.30 -12.00
CA ASN A 97 0.87 -5.31 -13.45
C ASN A 97 2.14 -5.05 -14.28
N ASN A 98 3.09 -4.29 -13.73
CA ASN A 98 4.33 -3.93 -14.41
C ASN A 98 5.44 -3.69 -13.37
N GLY A 99 6.17 -4.76 -13.02
CA GLY A 99 7.23 -4.73 -12.03
C GLY A 99 7.35 -6.04 -11.26
N TRP A 100 8.47 -6.22 -10.55
CA TRP A 100 8.78 -7.45 -9.82
C TRP A 100 8.20 -7.39 -8.40
N LEU A 101 7.83 -8.55 -7.84
CA LEU A 101 7.67 -8.68 -6.39
C LEU A 101 9.05 -8.88 -5.77
N VAL A 102 9.57 -7.81 -5.14
CA VAL A 102 10.93 -7.81 -4.58
C VAL A 102 10.87 -7.98 -3.06
N THR A 103 11.60 -8.97 -2.55
CA THR A 103 11.81 -9.17 -1.11
C THR A 103 13.29 -8.90 -0.77
N LYS A 104 13.57 -8.51 0.48
CA LYS A 104 14.91 -8.17 0.95
C LYS A 104 15.24 -8.93 2.23
N ASN A 105 16.54 -8.95 2.56
CA ASN A 105 17.10 -9.69 3.69
C ASN A 105 16.82 -11.20 3.55
N SER A 106 16.83 -11.94 4.65
CA SER A 106 16.63 -13.38 4.63
C SER A 106 15.15 -13.81 4.67
N LYS A 107 14.28 -13.05 3.99
CA LYS A 107 12.82 -13.29 3.94
C LYS A 107 12.36 -13.43 2.49
N GLY A 108 11.12 -13.85 2.30
CA GLY A 108 10.53 -14.11 1.00
C GLY A 108 9.03 -14.33 1.13
N TRP A 109 8.48 -15.23 0.33
CA TRP A 109 7.07 -15.63 0.46
C TRP A 109 6.92 -16.73 1.52
N MET A 110 5.90 -16.60 2.37
CA MET A 110 5.59 -17.57 3.44
C MET A 110 4.07 -17.74 3.52
N ASN A 111 3.63 -18.98 3.56
CA ASN A 111 2.29 -19.36 3.99
C ASN A 111 2.36 -19.73 5.47
N SER A 112 1.89 -18.86 6.36
CA SER A 112 1.97 -19.06 7.82
C SER A 112 1.11 -20.23 8.31
N THR A 113 -0.07 -20.44 7.73
CA THR A 113 -0.98 -21.55 8.07
C THR A 113 -0.31 -22.91 7.90
N TYR A 114 0.43 -23.10 6.80
CA TYR A 114 1.08 -24.37 6.51
C TYR A 114 2.58 -24.36 6.82
N GLY A 115 3.18 -23.21 7.17
CA GLY A 115 4.62 -23.07 7.37
C GLY A 115 5.45 -23.43 6.13
N GLY A 116 4.94 -23.13 4.93
CA GLY A 116 5.64 -23.33 3.65
C GLY A 116 6.02 -21.99 3.01
N GLY A 117 6.82 -22.00 1.95
CA GLY A 117 7.31 -20.74 1.41
C GLY A 117 8.56 -20.86 0.55
N TRP A 118 9.07 -19.70 0.11
CA TRP A 118 10.34 -19.55 -0.58
C TRP A 118 11.12 -18.38 0.03
N TYR A 119 12.40 -18.58 0.32
CA TYR A 119 13.29 -17.55 0.87
C TYR A 119 14.73 -17.76 0.44
N MET A 120 15.59 -16.77 0.67
CA MET A 120 17.04 -16.88 0.50
C MET A 120 17.72 -16.52 1.82
N SER A 121 18.83 -17.19 2.16
CA SER A 121 19.69 -16.83 3.29
C SER A 121 21.16 -16.63 2.87
N ASP A 122 21.43 -16.77 1.58
CA ASP A 122 22.71 -16.48 0.93
C ASP A 122 22.44 -16.02 -0.51
N SER A 123 23.49 -15.76 -1.27
CA SER A 123 23.42 -15.32 -2.67
C SER A 123 23.26 -16.45 -3.69
N SER A 124 23.27 -17.72 -3.26
CA SER A 124 23.40 -18.87 -4.17
C SER A 124 22.13 -19.67 -4.32
N TRP A 125 21.28 -19.72 -3.29
CA TRP A 125 20.15 -20.65 -3.26
C TRP A 125 18.82 -20.01 -2.90
N LEU A 126 17.82 -20.26 -3.74
CA LEU A 126 16.42 -20.19 -3.33
C LEU A 126 16.07 -21.46 -2.54
N ARG A 127 15.45 -21.28 -1.37
CA ARG A 127 15.16 -22.35 -0.42
C ARG A 127 13.67 -22.45 -0.16
N SER A 128 13.20 -23.68 -0.08
CA SER A 128 11.87 -23.95 0.46
C SER A 128 11.88 -23.76 1.97
N VAL A 129 10.91 -23.03 2.49
CA VAL A 129 10.74 -22.87 3.94
C VAL A 129 10.48 -24.23 4.59
N ASN A 130 11.12 -24.48 5.74
CA ASN A 130 11.00 -25.72 6.51
C ASN A 130 11.33 -26.99 5.69
N ASN A 131 12.19 -26.86 4.66
CA ASN A 131 12.58 -27.95 3.77
C ASN A 131 11.40 -28.66 3.10
N LYS A 132 10.30 -27.94 2.83
CA LYS A 132 9.16 -28.55 2.13
C LYS A 132 9.52 -28.93 0.70
N GLY A 133 8.99 -30.06 0.24
CA GLY A 133 9.14 -30.49 -1.15
C GLY A 133 8.37 -29.62 -2.15
N ILE A 134 8.71 -29.76 -3.42
CA ILE A 134 7.95 -29.17 -4.54
C ILE A 134 7.03 -30.27 -5.11
N TYR A 135 5.72 -30.08 -5.00
CA TYR A 135 4.73 -30.95 -5.62
C TYR A 135 4.08 -30.21 -6.80
N THR A 136 4.25 -30.72 -8.00
CA THR A 136 3.68 -30.15 -9.22
C THR A 136 3.30 -31.27 -10.18
N GLY A 137 2.18 -31.12 -10.88
CA GLY A 137 1.81 -32.00 -11.99
C GLY A 137 2.56 -31.66 -13.30
N GLY A 138 3.33 -30.57 -13.31
CA GLY A 138 4.12 -30.12 -14.46
C GLY A 138 5.60 -30.47 -14.36
N GLN A 139 6.41 -29.83 -15.21
CA GLN A 139 7.86 -30.02 -15.23
C GLN A 139 8.58 -29.07 -14.26
N VAL A 140 9.64 -29.55 -13.62
CA VAL A 140 10.65 -28.70 -12.97
C VAL A 140 11.82 -28.54 -13.94
N LYS A 141 12.02 -27.33 -14.47
CA LYS A 141 13.11 -27.01 -15.39
C LYS A 141 14.23 -26.27 -14.67
N GLY A 142 15.44 -26.82 -14.72
CA GLY A 142 16.65 -26.21 -14.21
C GLY A 142 17.84 -26.62 -15.07
N GLY A 143 18.95 -25.86 -14.99
CA GLY A 143 20.16 -26.23 -15.75
C GLY A 143 20.71 -27.60 -15.35
N THR A 144 20.62 -27.93 -14.05
CA THR A 144 20.87 -29.28 -13.52
C THR A 144 19.86 -29.60 -12.43
N VAL A 145 19.58 -30.90 -12.23
CA VAL A 145 18.84 -31.40 -11.07
C VAL A 145 19.77 -32.34 -10.32
N ARG A 146 20.18 -31.93 -9.12
CA ARG A 146 21.01 -32.73 -8.23
C ARG A 146 20.16 -33.20 -7.04
N ALA A 147 20.17 -34.50 -6.79
CA ALA A 147 19.68 -35.07 -5.54
C ALA A 147 20.88 -35.42 -4.65
N ASP A 148 20.86 -35.01 -3.38
CA ASP A 148 21.87 -35.47 -2.40
C ASP A 148 21.63 -36.92 -1.95
N GLY A 149 20.45 -37.47 -2.25
CA GLY A 149 20.11 -38.88 -2.08
C GLY A 149 19.79 -39.53 -3.43
N ARG A 150 18.61 -40.15 -3.52
CA ARG A 150 18.16 -40.90 -4.70
C ARG A 150 17.24 -40.04 -5.58
N LEU A 151 17.39 -40.16 -6.89
CA LEU A 151 16.40 -39.71 -7.87
C LEU A 151 15.45 -40.87 -8.18
N TYR A 152 14.15 -40.64 -8.02
CA TYR A 152 13.10 -41.62 -8.30
C TYR A 152 12.20 -41.12 -9.42
N THR A 153 11.91 -42.00 -10.37
CA THR A 153 10.88 -41.80 -11.40
C THR A 153 9.77 -42.81 -11.17
N GLY A 154 8.51 -42.38 -11.32
CA GLY A 154 7.37 -43.31 -11.36
C GLY A 154 7.32 -44.13 -12.64
N GLU A 155 8.05 -43.69 -13.67
CA GLU A 155 8.19 -44.31 -14.99
C GLU A 155 9.66 -44.28 -15.43
N TYR A 156 9.95 -43.84 -16.66
CA TYR A 156 11.28 -43.84 -17.27
C TYR A 156 12.03 -42.51 -17.07
N LEU A 157 13.37 -42.59 -17.02
CA LEU A 157 14.24 -41.42 -17.16
C LEU A 157 14.51 -41.17 -18.64
N GLN A 158 13.87 -40.16 -19.21
CA GLN A 158 14.10 -39.76 -20.61
C GLN A 158 15.32 -38.86 -20.72
N LEU A 159 16.34 -39.30 -21.47
CA LEU A 159 17.51 -38.50 -21.81
C LEU A 159 17.31 -37.93 -23.21
N GLU A 160 17.22 -36.60 -23.37
CA GLU A 160 16.89 -36.02 -24.68
C GLU A 160 18.05 -36.11 -25.68
N LYS A 161 19.29 -35.98 -25.21
CA LYS A 161 20.50 -36.03 -26.05
C LYS A 161 20.95 -37.47 -26.32
N THR A 162 21.36 -37.74 -27.56
CA THR A 162 22.05 -38.98 -27.94
C THR A 162 23.56 -38.87 -27.76
N ALA A 163 24.20 -39.96 -27.35
CA ALA A 163 25.64 -40.11 -27.23
C ALA A 163 26.16 -41.05 -28.33
N THR A 164 27.34 -40.74 -28.88
CA THR A 164 28.02 -41.61 -29.84
C THR A 164 28.87 -42.62 -29.09
N ALA A 165 28.68 -43.91 -29.37
CA ALA A 165 29.47 -44.97 -28.76
C ALA A 165 30.98 -44.75 -29.00
N GLY A 166 31.79 -44.91 -27.96
CA GLY A 166 33.25 -44.70 -28.00
C GLY A 166 33.70 -43.23 -27.93
N ALA A 167 32.78 -42.25 -28.01
CA ALA A 167 33.13 -40.85 -27.81
C ALA A 167 33.34 -40.55 -26.32
N SER A 168 34.36 -39.77 -26.00
CA SER A 168 34.62 -39.33 -24.63
C SER A 168 33.47 -38.45 -24.12
N CYS A 169 32.95 -38.75 -22.93
CA CYS A 169 32.03 -37.88 -22.20
C CYS A 169 32.66 -37.43 -20.88
N SER A 170 32.46 -36.16 -20.51
CA SER A 170 32.92 -35.59 -19.25
C SER A 170 31.73 -34.96 -18.53
N PRO A 171 31.63 -35.07 -17.19
CA PRO A 171 32.49 -35.89 -16.32
C PRO A 171 32.33 -37.41 -16.55
N ASN A 172 33.24 -38.21 -16.00
CA ASN A 172 33.13 -39.67 -16.06
C ASN A 172 31.90 -40.16 -15.27
N GLY A 173 31.28 -41.25 -15.75
CA GLY A 173 30.14 -41.89 -15.08
C GLY A 173 28.76 -41.39 -15.52
N LEU A 174 28.68 -40.61 -16.60
CA LEU A 174 27.40 -40.21 -17.19
C LEU A 174 26.68 -41.41 -17.84
N VAL A 175 25.36 -41.45 -17.67
CA VAL A 175 24.47 -42.37 -18.40
C VAL A 175 23.86 -41.61 -19.57
N GLY A 176 23.89 -42.21 -20.76
CA GLY A 176 23.38 -41.66 -22.01
C GLY A 176 22.67 -42.73 -22.84
N ARG A 177 21.95 -42.32 -23.88
CA ARG A 177 21.38 -43.22 -24.90
C ARG A 177 22.05 -43.00 -26.24
N ASP A 178 22.14 -44.01 -27.09
CA ASP A 178 22.57 -43.83 -28.49
C ASP A 178 21.37 -43.47 -29.40
N SER A 179 21.58 -43.48 -30.71
CA SER A 179 20.52 -43.15 -31.68
C SER A 179 19.40 -44.20 -31.77
N THR A 180 19.61 -45.41 -31.24
CA THR A 180 18.66 -46.52 -31.31
C THR A 180 17.74 -46.61 -30.10
N GLY A 181 18.07 -45.91 -29.00
CA GLY A 181 17.25 -45.84 -27.80
C GLY A 181 17.96 -46.36 -26.57
#